data_AF-R4G1D8-F1
#
_entry.id   AF-R4G1D8-F1
#
_cell.length_a   1.000
_cell.length_b   1.000
_cell.length_c   1.000
_cell.angle_alpha   90.00
_cell.angle_beta   90.00
_cell.angle_gamma   90.00
#
_symmetry.space_group_name_H-M   'P 1'
#
loop_
_entity.id
_entity.type
_entity.pdbx_description
1 polymer ?
#
loop_
_entity_poly.entity_id
_entity_poly.type
_entity_poly.pdbx_seq_one_letter_code
_entity_poly.pdbx_strand_id
1 'polypeptide(L)'
;MNVNTLTHMLEKALVLLKHYEHCTVEEMLDDLSAKLQNQTRKKQTTNVTDYANVIKQMKNMNKEEAMTFLSSFKKEQLLQIGLQMNMKLQKRDTKQILIESIVSHCSFPELYAQMANRKSQKQMSEQI
;
A
#
# COMPACT_ATOMS: atom_id res chain seq x y z
N MET A 1 24.51 -14.72 -5.35
CA MET A 1 25.13 -13.70 -4.47
C MET A 1 26.61 -13.98 -4.40
N ASN A 2 27.46 -12.98 -4.60
CA ASN A 2 28.92 -13.14 -4.51
C ASN A 2 29.35 -13.14 -3.03
N VAL A 3 30.39 -13.89 -2.68
CA VAL A 3 31.05 -13.89 -1.36
C VAL A 3 31.35 -12.48 -0.88
N ASN A 4 31.86 -11.58 -1.74
CA ASN A 4 32.11 -10.17 -1.38
C ASN A 4 30.83 -9.43 -0.95
N THR A 5 29.70 -9.72 -1.60
CA THR A 5 28.39 -9.14 -1.20
C THR A 5 27.96 -9.67 0.16
N LEU A 6 28.20 -10.96 0.44
CA LEU A 6 27.91 -11.55 1.73
C LEU A 6 28.80 -10.96 2.83
N THR A 7 30.10 -10.83 2.60
CA THR A 7 31.05 -10.20 3.53
C THR A 7 30.61 -8.80 3.89
N HIS A 8 30.26 -7.98 2.90
CA HIS A 8 29.78 -6.61 3.14
C HIS A 8 28.49 -6.55 3.98
N MET A 9 27.57 -7.50 3.78
CA MET A 9 26.36 -7.57 4.59
C MET A 9 26.66 -8.00 6.03
N LEU A 10 27.57 -8.95 6.22
CA LEU A 10 27.98 -9.43 7.54
C LEU A 10 28.75 -8.35 8.31
N GLU A 11 29.60 -7.56 7.65
CA GLU A 11 30.28 -6.41 8.26
C GLU A 11 29.28 -5.37 8.77
N LYS A 12 28.24 -5.06 7.98
CA LYS A 12 27.18 -4.15 8.41
C LYS A 12 26.36 -4.72 9.56
N ALA A 13 26.03 -6.01 9.51
CA ALA A 13 25.33 -6.68 10.60
C ALA A 13 26.16 -6.67 11.89
N LEU A 14 27.47 -6.90 11.79
CA LEU A 14 28.38 -6.87 12.93
C LEU A 14 28.39 -5.51 13.62
N VAL A 15 28.39 -4.40 12.88
CA VAL A 15 28.32 -3.05 13.46
C VAL A 15 27.03 -2.87 14.28
N LEU A 16 25.90 -3.36 13.76
CA LEU A 16 24.63 -3.31 14.49
C LEU A 16 24.69 -4.17 15.74
N LEU A 17 25.17 -5.41 15.64
CA LEU A 17 25.27 -6.33 16.78
C LEU A 17 26.17 -5.79 17.89
N LYS A 18 27.30 -5.15 17.53
CA LYS A 18 28.18 -4.50 18.52
C LYS A 18 27.49 -3.38 19.30
N HIS A 19 26.55 -2.67 18.70
CA HIS A 19 25.80 -1.63 19.39
C HIS A 19 24.89 -2.19 20.50
N TYR A 20 24.49 -3.46 20.39
CA TYR A 20 23.60 -4.15 21.33
C TYR A 20 24.32 -5.28 22.10
N GLU A 21 25.66 -5.27 22.15
CA GLU A 21 26.44 -6.38 22.72
C GLU A 21 26.19 -6.62 24.22
N HIS A 22 25.60 -5.65 24.91
CA HIS A 22 25.28 -5.72 26.34
C HIS A 22 23.79 -5.97 26.64
N CYS A 23 22.97 -6.19 25.61
CA CYS A 23 21.54 -6.41 25.75
C CYS A 23 21.15 -7.79 25.21
N THR A 24 19.99 -8.26 25.63
CA THR A 24 19.35 -9.44 25.04
C THR A 24 18.84 -9.15 23.64
N VAL A 25 18.62 -10.21 22.86
CA VAL A 25 18.02 -10.10 21.52
C VAL A 25 16.62 -9.47 21.59
N GLU A 26 15.85 -9.77 22.63
CA GLU A 26 14.51 -9.20 22.84
C GLU A 26 14.57 -7.68 23.02
N GLU A 27 15.46 -7.18 23.89
CA GLU A 27 15.67 -5.75 24.09
C GLU A 27 16.17 -5.03 22.81
N MET A 28 17.05 -5.68 22.04
CA MET A 28 17.48 -5.17 20.74
C MET A 28 16.30 -5.05 19.76
N LEU A 29 15.45 -6.08 19.68
CA LEU A 29 14.30 -6.10 18.78
C LEU A 29 13.26 -5.05 19.17
N ASP A 30 13.03 -4.87 20.46
CA ASP A 30 12.12 -3.84 20.99
C ASP A 30 12.62 -2.43 20.68
N ASP A 31 13.90 -2.14 20.90
CA ASP A 31 14.49 -0.84 20.57
C ASP A 31 14.50 -0.57 19.06
N LEU A 32 14.83 -1.57 18.23
CA LEU A 32 14.76 -1.44 16.78
C LEU A 32 13.33 -1.18 16.30
N SER A 33 12.34 -1.86 16.88
CA SER A 33 10.92 -1.64 16.61
C SER A 33 10.50 -0.21 16.99
N ALA A 34 10.88 0.27 18.17
CA ALA A 34 10.62 1.64 18.61
C ALA A 34 11.28 2.69 17.70
N LYS A 35 12.53 2.46 17.28
CA LYS A 35 13.26 3.32 16.34
C LYS A 35 12.59 3.37 14.97
N LEU A 36 12.12 2.24 14.43
CA LEU A 36 11.38 2.15 13.16
C LEU A 36 10.05 2.91 13.22
N GLN A 37 9.29 2.79 14.31
CA GLN A 37 8.05 3.53 14.52
C GLN A 37 8.28 5.04 14.64
N ASN A 38 9.36 5.46 15.29
CA ASN A 38 9.72 6.87 15.42
C ASN A 38 10.28 7.45 14.11
N GLN A 39 10.93 6.64 13.29
CA GLN A 39 11.44 7.05 11.98
C GLN A 39 10.31 7.24 10.95
N THR A 40 9.26 6.43 11.03
CA THR A 40 8.02 6.62 10.23
C THR A 40 7.26 7.86 10.66
N ARG A 41 7.23 8.17 11.97
CA ARG A 41 6.63 9.42 12.49
C ARG A 41 7.41 10.69 12.11
N LYS A 42 8.74 10.67 12.12
CA LYS A 42 9.58 11.83 11.74
C LYS A 42 9.53 12.20 10.25
N LYS A 43 9.01 11.32 9.38
CA LYS A 43 8.86 11.58 7.93
C LYS A 43 7.47 12.09 7.54
N GLN A 44 6.57 12.30 8.51
CA GLN A 44 5.16 12.68 8.30
C GLN A 44 4.83 14.14 8.65
N THR A 45 5.80 15.06 8.57
CA THR A 45 5.52 16.51 8.58
C THR A 45 5.41 17.08 7.17
N THR A 46 4.55 16.48 6.36
CA THR A 46 3.94 17.16 5.20
C THR A 46 2.48 16.81 5.25
N ASN A 47 1.63 17.77 5.66
CA ASN A 47 0.17 17.74 5.66
C ASN A 47 -0.40 16.55 4.88
N VAL A 48 -0.56 15.40 5.54
CA VAL A 48 -1.15 14.23 4.91
C VAL A 48 -2.64 14.49 4.90
N THR A 49 -3.11 15.10 3.83
CA THR A 49 -4.53 15.07 3.50
C THR A 49 -4.91 13.59 3.42
N ASP A 50 -5.71 13.13 4.38
CA ASP A 50 -6.15 11.74 4.40
C ASP A 50 -7.20 11.53 3.29
N TYR A 51 -6.85 10.70 2.31
CA TYR A 51 -7.73 10.35 1.20
C TYR A 51 -8.55 9.08 1.47
N ALA A 52 -8.57 8.55 2.70
CA ALA A 52 -9.37 7.39 3.06
C ALA A 52 -10.86 7.55 2.72
N ASN A 53 -11.43 8.74 2.94
CA ASN A 53 -12.82 9.05 2.58
C ASN A 53 -13.04 9.09 1.07
N VAL A 54 -12.07 9.58 0.31
CA VAL A 54 -12.10 9.61 -1.17
C VAL A 54 -12.07 8.17 -1.72
N ILE A 55 -11.22 7.31 -1.16
CA ILE A 55 -11.12 5.90 -1.54
C ILE A 55 -12.44 5.16 -1.23
N LYS A 56 -13.06 5.42 -0.07
CA LYS A 56 -14.36 4.84 0.29
C LYS A 56 -15.48 5.28 -0.66
N GLN A 57 -15.56 6.57 -0.97
CA GLN A 57 -16.58 7.08 -1.90
C GLN A 57 -16.41 6.49 -3.29
N MET A 58 -15.17 6.45 -3.79
CA MET A 58 -14.85 5.89 -5.11
C MET A 58 -15.20 4.40 -5.23
N LYS A 59 -15.06 3.61 -4.16
CA LYS A 59 -15.43 2.18 -4.17
C LYS A 59 -16.93 1.93 -4.37
N ASN A 60 -17.78 2.92 -4.10
CA ASN A 60 -19.22 2.82 -4.26
C ASN A 60 -19.73 3.46 -5.55
N MET A 61 -18.82 3.99 -6.38
CA MET A 61 -19.13 4.64 -7.66
C MET A 61 -18.95 3.66 -8.81
N ASN A 62 -19.74 3.82 -9.86
CA ASN A 62 -19.49 3.11 -11.11
C ASN A 62 -18.23 3.66 -11.81
N LYS A 63 -17.76 2.96 -12.85
CA LYS A 63 -16.50 3.31 -13.55
C LYS A 63 -16.49 4.75 -14.08
N GLU A 64 -17.60 5.21 -14.65
CA GLU A 64 -17.72 6.55 -15.26
C GLU A 64 -17.79 7.65 -14.21
N GLU A 65 -18.53 7.40 -13.12
CA GLU A 65 -18.61 8.25 -11.93
C GLU A 65 -17.24 8.38 -11.26
N ALA A 66 -16.51 7.27 -11.08
CA ALA A 66 -15.19 7.26 -10.49
C ALA A 66 -14.16 8.04 -11.33
N MET A 67 -14.20 7.90 -12.67
CA MET A 67 -13.35 8.68 -13.57
C MET A 67 -13.65 10.19 -13.47
N THR A 68 -14.92 10.56 -13.41
CA THR A 68 -15.35 11.96 -13.28
C THR A 68 -14.96 12.52 -11.91
N PHE A 69 -15.19 11.76 -10.84
CA PHE A 69 -14.85 12.13 -9.48
C PHE A 69 -13.34 12.37 -9.30
N LEU A 70 -12.50 11.45 -9.78
CA LEU A 70 -11.04 11.57 -9.72
C LEU A 70 -10.49 12.70 -10.61
N SER A 71 -11.23 13.11 -11.65
CA SER A 71 -10.82 14.22 -12.52
C SER A 71 -10.78 15.58 -11.80
N SER A 72 -11.47 15.72 -10.67
CA SER A 72 -11.41 16.95 -9.83
C SER A 72 -10.07 17.12 -9.08
N PHE A 73 -9.31 16.03 -8.90
CA PHE A 73 -8.08 16.03 -8.11
C PHE A 73 -6.86 16.47 -8.94
N LYS A 74 -5.86 17.05 -8.29
CA LYS A 74 -4.55 17.34 -8.92
C LYS A 74 -3.73 16.06 -9.08
N LYS A 75 -2.75 16.09 -9.98
CA LYS A 75 -1.86 14.95 -10.26
C LYS A 75 -1.16 14.43 -9.01
N GLU A 76 -0.68 15.34 -8.16
CA GLU A 76 -0.02 15.01 -6.90
C GLU A 76 -0.97 14.29 -5.94
N GLN A 77 -2.23 14.69 -5.91
CA GLN A 77 -3.25 14.09 -5.06
C GLN A 77 -3.61 12.68 -5.53
N LEU A 78 -3.69 12.46 -6.85
CA LEU A 78 -3.89 11.12 -7.42
C LEU A 78 -2.74 10.17 -7.07
N LEU A 79 -1.50 10.66 -7.06
CA LEU A 79 -0.35 9.86 -6.62
C LEU A 79 -0.46 9.48 -5.13
N GLN A 80 -0.94 10.39 -4.27
CA GLN A 80 -1.18 10.09 -2.85
C GLN A 80 -2.33 9.10 -2.65
N ILE A 81 -3.42 9.24 -3.40
CA ILE A 81 -4.54 8.29 -3.40
C ILE A 81 -4.04 6.89 -3.79
N GLY A 82 -3.27 6.78 -4.88
CA GLY A 82 -2.66 5.52 -5.30
C GLY A 82 -1.72 4.93 -4.25
N LEU A 83 -0.90 5.76 -3.61
CA LEU A 83 -0.02 5.33 -2.51
C LEU A 83 -0.82 4.74 -1.35
N GLN A 84 -1.89 5.40 -0.90
CA GLN A 84 -2.77 4.91 0.15
C GLN A 84 -3.50 3.61 -0.25
N MET A 85 -3.72 3.40 -1.55
CA MET A 85 -4.26 2.15 -2.11
C MET A 85 -3.20 1.07 -2.36
N ASN A 86 -1.96 1.25 -1.90
CA ASN A 86 -0.82 0.34 -2.13
C ASN A 86 -0.46 0.15 -3.62
N MET A 87 -0.78 1.13 -4.47
CA MET A 87 -0.46 1.11 -5.89
C MET A 87 0.89 1.78 -6.18
N LYS A 88 1.66 1.20 -7.12
CA LYS A 88 2.91 1.78 -7.62
C LYS A 88 2.65 2.65 -8.86
N LEU A 89 2.16 3.86 -8.65
CA LEU A 89 1.94 4.84 -9.72
C LEU A 89 3.23 5.61 -10.06
N GLN A 90 3.50 5.86 -11.34
CA GLN A 90 4.70 6.59 -11.75
C GLN A 90 4.42 8.09 -11.86
N LYS A 91 5.34 8.90 -11.32
CA LYS A 91 5.23 10.37 -11.40
C LYS A 91 5.27 10.91 -12.84
N ARG A 92 5.87 10.15 -13.78
CA ARG A 92 5.96 10.52 -15.20
C ARG A 92 4.63 10.38 -15.95
N ASP A 93 3.71 9.58 -15.42
CA ASP A 93 2.46 9.27 -16.12
C ASP A 93 1.55 10.50 -16.18
N THR A 94 0.68 10.55 -17.19
CA THR A 94 -0.28 11.64 -17.33
C THR A 94 -1.40 11.51 -16.28
N LYS A 95 -2.08 12.61 -15.98
CA LYS A 95 -3.22 12.62 -15.05
C LYS A 95 -4.26 11.56 -15.43
N GLN A 96 -4.54 11.42 -16.72
CA GLN A 96 -5.48 10.45 -17.26
C GLN A 96 -5.06 9.00 -16.97
N ILE A 97 -3.80 8.66 -17.22
CA ILE A 97 -3.25 7.31 -16.95
C ILE A 97 -3.33 6.97 -15.46
N LEU A 98 -3.08 7.95 -14.58
CA LEU A 98 -3.20 7.76 -13.14
C LEU A 98 -4.65 7.46 -12.72
N ILE A 99 -5.62 8.20 -13.28
CA ILE A 99 -7.05 7.97 -13.02
C ILE A 99 -7.46 6.58 -13.48
N GLU A 100 -7.13 6.21 -14.72
CA GLU A 100 -7.45 4.89 -15.29
C GLU A 100 -6.87 3.74 -14.46
N SER A 101 -5.62 3.90 -14.01
CA SER A 101 -4.96 2.92 -13.16
C SER A 101 -5.69 2.75 -11.83
N ILE A 102 -6.05 3.86 -11.17
CA ILE A 102 -6.74 3.86 -9.87
C ILE A 102 -8.13 3.22 -10.01
N VAL A 103 -8.89 3.60 -11.03
CA VAL A 103 -10.23 3.05 -11.30
C VAL A 103 -10.14 1.56 -11.61
N SER A 104 -9.21 1.14 -12.47
CA SER A 104 -9.02 -0.27 -12.82
C SER A 104 -8.71 -1.12 -11.59
N HIS A 105 -7.88 -0.63 -10.68
CA HIS A 105 -7.59 -1.31 -9.41
C HIS A 105 -8.83 -1.44 -8.51
N CYS A 106 -9.71 -0.44 -8.51
CA CYS A 106 -10.96 -0.47 -7.75
C CYS A 106 -12.07 -1.34 -8.35
N SER A 107 -12.01 -1.66 -9.64
CA SER A 107 -12.98 -2.56 -10.29
C SER A 107 -12.73 -4.05 -9.98
N PHE A 108 -11.52 -4.43 -9.56
CA PHE A 108 -11.18 -5.83 -9.27
C PHE A 108 -11.86 -6.45 -8.03
N PRO A 109 -12.03 -5.73 -6.89
CA PRO A 109 -12.72 -6.26 -5.71
C PRO A 109 -14.17 -6.69 -5.98
N GLU A 110 -14.93 -5.92 -6.77
CA GLU A 110 -16.31 -6.28 -7.12
C GLU A 110 -16.37 -7.52 -8.03
N LEU A 111 -15.41 -7.67 -8.94
CA LEU A 111 -15.30 -8.83 -9.82
C LEU A 111 -15.10 -10.12 -9.01
N TYR A 112 -14.24 -10.09 -7.98
CA TYR A 112 -14.04 -11.22 -7.08
C TYR A 112 -15.24 -11.47 -6.16
N ALA A 113 -15.88 -10.42 -5.64
CA ALA A 113 -17.08 -10.55 -4.80
C ALA A 113 -18.26 -11.16 -5.57
N GLN A 114 -18.47 -10.76 -6.82
CA GLN A 114 -19.50 -11.33 -7.69
C GLN A 114 -19.19 -12.80 -8.06
N MET A 115 -17.92 -13.16 -8.26
CA MET A 115 -17.54 -14.56 -8.50
C MET A 115 -17.69 -15.46 -7.26
N ALA A 116 -17.42 -14.93 -6.06
CA ALA A 116 -17.65 -15.65 -4.81
C ALA A 116 -19.15 -15.90 -4.58
N ASN A 117 -20.01 -14.91 -4.83
CA ASN A 117 -21.46 -15.02 -4.66
C ASN A 117 -22.12 -15.97 -5.67
N ARG A 118 -21.58 -16.09 -6.89
CA ARG A 118 -22.07 -17.09 -7.89
C ARG A 118 -21.82 -18.53 -7.46
N LYS A 119 -20.73 -18.83 -6.74
CA LYS A 119 -20.47 -20.18 -6.21
C LYS A 119 -21.47 -20.56 -5.10
N SER A 120 -21.85 -19.61 -4.26
CA SER A 120 -22.79 -19.83 -3.16
C SER A 120 -24.23 -20.10 -3.64
N GLN A 121 -24.67 -19.45 -4.72
CA GLN A 121 -26.04 -19.66 -5.24
C GLN A 121 -26.19 -21.00 -5.96
N LYS A 122 -25.15 -21.48 -6.66
CA LYS A 122 -25.21 -22.74 -7.40
C LYS A 122 -25.34 -23.98 -6.49
N GLN A 123 -24.77 -23.92 -5.28
CA GLN A 123 -24.90 -25.01 -4.30
C GLN A 123 -26.28 -25.08 -3.63
N MET A 124 -27.06 -23.99 -3.63
CA MET A 124 -28.38 -23.94 -3.00
C MET A 124 -29.49 -24.40 -3.95
N SER A 125 -29.28 -24.31 -5.27
CA SER A 125 -30.21 -24.81 -6.30
C SER A 125 -30.07 -26.29 -6.63
N GLU A 126 -29.01 -26.96 -6.17
CA GLU A 126 -28.77 -28.41 -6.40
C GLU A 126 -29.21 -29.29 -5.21
N GLN A 127 -29.84 -28.71 -4.18
CA GLN A 127 -30.36 -29.42 -3.00
C GLN A 127 -31.91 -29.38 -2.86
N ILE A 128 -32.63 -29.05 -3.93
CA ILE A 128 -34.10 -29.11 -3.96
C ILE A 128 -34.55 -30.28 -4.83
#